data_AF-A0A392U3K1-F1
#
_entry.id   AF-A0A392U3K1-F1
#
_cell.length_a   1.000
_cell.length_b   1.000
_cell.length_c   1.000
_cell.angle_alpha   90.00
_cell.angle_beta   90.00
_cell.angle_gamma   90.00
#
_symmetry.space_group_name_H-M   'P 1'
#
loop_
_entity.id
_entity.type
_entity.pdbx_description
1 polymer ?
#
loop_
_entity_poly.entity_id
_entity_poly.type
_entity_poly.pdbx_seq_one_letter_code
_entity_poly.pdbx_strand_id
1 'polypeptide(L)' 'MVIQEEDWRSHIIRYLQKDELPHDKGEAVKIKRLAARYTMVGDKLYRRGFSSPMLLC' A
#
# COMPACT_ATOMS: atom_id res chain seq x y z
N MET A 1 -17.40 -5.62 0.17
CA MET A 1 -16.68 -6.61 0.99
C MET A 1 -15.68 -5.86 1.83
N VAL A 2 -16.03 -5.66 3.10
CA VAL A 2 -15.19 -5.01 4.10
C VAL A 2 -14.16 -6.04 4.52
N ILE A 3 -12.90 -5.87 4.10
CA ILE A 3 -11.80 -6.67 4.66
C ILE A 3 -11.38 -5.95 5.94
N GLN A 4 -12.05 -6.29 7.04
CA GLN A 4 -11.58 -6.03 8.40
C GLN A 4 -10.81 -7.25 8.87
N GLU A 5 -9.58 -7.00 9.35
CA GLU A 5 -8.78 -7.73 10.34
C GLU A 5 -7.31 -7.60 9.94
N GLU A 6 -6.57 -6.68 10.59
CA GLU A 6 -5.09 -6.61 10.65
C GLU A 6 -4.29 -6.93 9.38
N ASP A 7 -4.86 -6.66 8.20
CA ASP A 7 -4.17 -6.89 6.96
C ASP A 7 -3.01 -5.89 6.91
N TRP A 8 -1.77 -6.36 6.79
CA TRP A 8 -0.56 -5.54 6.62
C TRP A 8 -0.75 -4.43 5.56
N ARG A 9 -1.69 -4.63 4.62
CA ARG A 9 -2.18 -3.64 3.65
C ARG A 9 -2.75 -2.39 4.30
N SER A 10 -3.45 -2.49 5.43
CA SER A 10 -4.04 -1.37 6.16
C SER A 10 -2.98 -0.36 6.60
N HIS A 11 -1.84 -0.84 7.10
CA HIS A 11 -0.72 0.03 7.47
C HIS A 11 -0.12 0.74 6.26
N ILE A 12 -0.03 0.07 5.11
CA ILE A 12 0.40 0.69 3.86
C ILE A 12 -0.61 1.69 3.35
N ILE A 13 -1.91 1.36 3.37
CA ILE A 13 -2.98 2.24 2.87
C ILE A 13 -3.01 3.51 3.71
N ARG A 14 -2.96 3.41 5.04
CA ARG A 14 -2.86 4.57 5.94
C ARG A 14 -1.62 5.40 5.63
N TYR A 15 -0.47 4.77 5.41
CA TYR A 15 0.74 5.48 5.03
C TYR A 15 0.60 6.18 3.66
N LEU A 16 0.07 5.50 2.64
CA LEU A 16 -0.09 6.06 1.29
C LEU A 16 -1.19 7.14 1.20
N GLN A 17 -2.24 7.06 2.02
CA GLN A 17 -3.36 8.01 1.99
C GLN A 17 -3.20 9.16 3.00
N LYS A 18 -2.63 8.90 4.17
CA LYS A 18 -2.59 9.84 5.30
C LYS A 18 -1.17 10.19 5.78
N ASP A 19 -0.14 9.60 5.16
CA ASP A 19 1.26 9.72 5.56
C ASP A 19 1.51 9.32 7.04
N GLU A 20 0.64 8.45 7.57
CA GLU A 20 0.74 7.97 8.95
C GLU A 20 1.79 6.86 9.05
N LEU A 21 2.83 7.10 9.87
CA LEU A 21 3.85 6.11 10.22
C LEU A 21 3.79 5.77 11.71
N PRO A 22 4.05 4.52 12.10
CA PRO A 22 4.23 4.17 13.50
C PRO A 22 5.45 4.87 14.09
N HIS A 23 5.41 5.14 15.40
CA HIS A 23 6.50 5.77 16.13
C HIS A 23 7.76 4.89 16.19
N ASP A 24 7.59 3.57 16.11
CA ASP A 24 8.69 2.63 16.05
C ASP A 24 9.44 2.76 14.71
N LYS A 25 10.73 3.11 14.79
CA LYS A 25 11.57 3.31 13.60
C LYS A 25 11.71 2.03 12.76
N GLY A 26 11.71 0.85 13.40
CA GLY A 26 11.82 -0.43 12.71
C GLY A 26 10.59 -0.70 11.85
N GLU A 27 9.40 -0.57 12.45
CA GLU A 27 8.12 -0.70 11.76
C GLU A 27 7.93 0.37 10.68
N ALA A 28 8.32 1.62 10.95
CA ALA A 28 8.28 2.69 9.97
C ALA A 28 9.11 2.37 8.72
N VAL A 29 10.32 1.84 8.88
CA VAL A 29 11.18 1.43 7.76
C VAL A 29 10.58 0.25 7.00
N LYS A 30 10.01 -0.74 7.70
CA LYS A 30 9.32 -1.87 7.06
C LYS A 30 8.15 -1.38 6.19
N ILE A 31 7.29 -0.51 6.74
CA ILE A 31 6.14 0.04 6.01
C ILE A 31 6.59 0.87 4.82
N LYS A 32 7.61 1.73 4.94
CA LYS A 32 8.15 2.50 3.80
C LYS A 32 8.65 1.59 2.67
N ARG A 33 9.44 0.56 3.02
CA ARG A 33 9.96 -0.42 2.04
C ARG A 33 8.84 -1.18 1.36
N LEU A 34 7.80 -1.52 2.10
CA LEU A 34 6.64 -2.24 1.59
C LEU A 34 5.81 -1.32 0.69
N ALA A 35 5.49 -0.11 1.14
CA ALA A 35 4.78 0.91 0.38
C ALA A 35 5.47 1.29 -0.92
N ALA A 36 6.81 1.28 -0.98
CA ALA A 36 7.55 1.49 -2.23
C ALA A 36 7.21 0.46 -3.33
N ARG A 37 6.70 -0.73 -2.95
CA ARG A 37 6.25 -1.80 -3.85
C ARG A 37 4.76 -1.71 -4.19
N TYR A 38 4.01 -0.78 -3.61
CA TYR A 38 2.58 -0.60 -3.86
C TYR A 38 2.27 0.85 -4.23
N THR A 39 1.07 1.09 -4.74
CA THR A 39 0.55 2.42 -5.04
C THR A 39 -0.97 2.40 -4.93
N MET A 40 -1.58 3.52 -4.56
CA MET A 40 -3.02 3.69 -4.62
C MET A 40 -3.42 4.19 -6.01
N VAL A 41 -4.45 3.58 -6.62
CA VAL A 41 -5.10 4.07 -7.84
C VAL A 41 -6.60 4.12 -7.54
N GLY A 42 -7.13 5.33 -7.39
CA GLY A 42 -8.43 5.53 -6.74
C GLY A 42 -8.41 4.97 -5.31
N ASP A 43 -9.42 4.18 -4.96
CA ASP A 43 -9.57 3.56 -3.64
C ASP A 43 -8.99 2.13 -3.54
N LYS A 44 -8.19 1.71 -4.52
CA LYS A 44 -7.62 0.35 -4.60
C LYS A 44 -6.11 0.37 -4.53
N LEU A 45 -5.55 -0.57 -3.76
CA LEU A 45 -4.11 -0.78 -3.62
C LEU A 45 -3.60 -1.69 -4.75
N TYR A 46 -2.65 -1.19 -5.54
CA TYR A 46 -1.99 -1.92 -6.62
C TYR A 46 -0.53 -2.19 -6.28
N ARG A 47 0.00 -3.34 -6.69
CA ARG A 47 1.44 -3.64 -6.57
C ARG A 47 2.19 -2.99 -7.75
N ARG A 48 3.20 -2.17 -7.48
CA ARG A 48 4.11 -1.63 -8.50
C ARG A 48 4.83 -2.80 -9.18
N GLY A 49 4.73 -2.86 -10.51
CA GLY A 49 5.22 -3.98 -11.31
C GLY A 49 4.15 -5.01 -11.69
N PHE A 50 2.93 -4.91 -11.16
CA PHE A 50 1.78 -5.53 -11.80
C PHE A 50 1.47 -4.66 -13.03
N SER A 51 2.03 -5.05 -14.18
CA SER A 51 1.67 -4.46 -15.47
C SER A 51 0.15 -4.53 -15.61
N SER A 52 -0.51 -3.38 -15.53
CA SER A 52 -1.91 -3.26 -15.95
C SER A 52 -2.04 -3.78 -17.39
N PRO A 53 -3.18 -4.37 -17.78
CA PRO A 53 -3.25 -5.28 -18.91
C PRO A 53 -2.82 -4.55 -20.18
N MET A 54 -2.12 -5.27 -21.04
CA MET A 54 -1.60 -4.81 -22.33
C MET A 54 -2.62 -3.87 -22.98
N LEU A 55 -2.16 -2.66 -23.35
CA LEU A 55 -2.95 -1.66 -24.05
C LEU A 55 -3.74 -2.36 -25.17
N LEU A 56 -5.06 -2.34 -25.09
CA LEU A 56 -5.92 -2.79 -26.17
C LEU A 56 -5.78 -1.74 -27.28
N CYS A 57 -5.26 -2.16 -28.44
CA CYS A 57 -5.35 -1.39 -29.68
C CYS A 57 -6.74 -1.58 -30.30
#